data_AF-A0A7C5JRW8-F1
#
_entry.id   AF-A0A7C5JRW8-F1
#
_cell.length_a   1.000
_cell.length_b   1.000
_cell.length_c   1.000
_cell.angle_alpha   90.00
_cell.angle_beta   90.00
_cell.angle_gamma   90.00
#
_symmetry.space_group_name_H-M   'P 1'
#
loop_
_entity.id
_entity.type
_entity.pdbx_description
1 polymer ?
#
loop_
_entity_poly.entity_id
_entity_poly.type
_entity_poly.pdbx_seq_one_letter_code
_entity_poly.pdbx_strand_id
1 'polypeptide(L)'
;MKMLSVLIFVLVFASVMAAPSAKALGQDTAPAADTACLIELTQPGQVVIGPEKWNSAADCSGQATVTQSDEGITVIVKVTDDKIWTKSETTHRCDSVELYFDVRPAKSRGGSDYEKGVFQLVIVPGLGKKPDRMSFHFGSGSHDPQVEGVKSSSKRLKGKGYQMEIFLPFAGFKRNHFIPTKTFNFDLGINDADTSETESQLMWAGTDVNYKDASK
;
A
#
# COMPACT_ATOMS: atom_id res chain seq x y z
N MET A 1 12.41 13.80 7.03
CA MET A 1 12.01 13.39 5.68
C MET A 1 10.59 13.86 5.42
N LYS A 2 10.25 14.20 4.18
CA LYS A 2 8.88 14.52 3.74
C LYS A 2 8.34 13.26 3.04
N MET A 3 7.05 12.91 3.23
CA MET A 3 6.36 11.92 2.38
C MET A 3 6.75 12.14 0.92
N LEU A 4 7.16 11.06 0.24
CA LEU A 4 7.49 11.12 -1.16
C LEU A 4 6.20 11.33 -1.94
N SER A 5 6.10 12.44 -2.68
CA SER A 5 5.04 12.57 -3.68
C SER A 5 5.29 11.52 -4.75
N VAL A 6 4.34 10.58 -4.90
CA VAL A 6 4.40 9.62 -6.00
C VAL A 6 4.09 10.41 -7.27
N LEU A 7 5.15 10.88 -7.92
CA LEU A 7 5.08 11.50 -9.23
C LEU A 7 5.13 10.37 -10.25
N ILE A 8 3.95 9.95 -10.66
CA ILE A 8 3.73 8.91 -11.65
C ILE A 8 4.19 9.46 -13.02
N PHE A 9 5.44 9.19 -13.41
CA PHE A 9 5.94 9.47 -14.76
C PHE A 9 5.54 8.33 -15.70
N VAL A 10 5.00 8.70 -16.87
CA VAL A 10 4.70 7.78 -17.97
C VAL A 10 6.04 7.25 -18.53
N LEU A 11 6.44 6.04 -18.13
CA LEU A 11 7.56 5.31 -18.73
C LEU A 11 7.00 4.26 -19.69
N VAL A 12 7.10 4.55 -20.98
CA VAL A 12 6.72 3.63 -22.06
C VAL A 12 7.85 2.61 -22.24
N PHE A 13 7.67 1.38 -21.78
CA PHE A 13 8.49 0.26 -22.25
C PHE A 13 7.82 -0.36 -23.49
N ALA A 14 8.27 0.05 -24.67
CA ALA A 14 7.96 -0.67 -25.90
C ALA A 14 8.85 -1.92 -25.97
N SER A 15 8.28 -3.10 -25.70
CA SER A 15 8.94 -4.35 -26.05
C SER A 15 8.80 -4.55 -27.56
N VAL A 16 9.90 -4.37 -28.29
CA VAL A 16 9.97 -4.64 -29.74
C VAL A 16 10.21 -6.13 -29.94
N MET A 17 9.20 -6.82 -30.45
CA MET A 17 9.38 -8.05 -31.22
C MET A 17 8.71 -7.84 -32.59
N ALA A 18 9.52 -7.70 -33.63
CA ALA A 18 9.11 -7.80 -35.04
C ALA A 18 8.89 -9.29 -35.39
N ALA A 19 8.05 -9.77 -36.32
CA ALA A 19 7.46 -9.25 -37.57
C ALA A 19 6.26 -10.17 -37.99
N PRO A 20 5.74 -10.17 -39.24
CA PRO A 20 4.97 -9.12 -39.93
C PRO A 20 3.57 -9.59 -40.45
N SER A 21 2.73 -8.59 -40.79
CA SER A 21 1.81 -8.52 -41.96
C SER A 21 0.26 -8.55 -41.76
N ALA A 22 -0.31 -7.38 -42.13
CA ALA A 22 -1.55 -7.10 -42.87
C ALA A 22 -2.95 -7.06 -42.21
N LYS A 23 -3.47 -5.81 -42.14
CA LYS A 23 -4.85 -5.30 -42.28
C LYS A 23 -5.93 -5.72 -41.25
N ALA A 24 -6.29 -4.77 -40.38
CA ALA A 24 -7.51 -3.96 -40.52
C ALA A 24 -7.49 -2.79 -39.53
N LEU A 25 -7.80 -1.59 -40.03
CA LEU A 25 -7.97 -0.34 -39.28
C LEU A 25 -9.29 -0.40 -38.50
N GLY A 26 -9.20 -0.71 -37.21
CA GLY A 26 -10.11 -0.23 -36.18
C GLY A 26 -9.33 0.75 -35.31
N GLN A 27 -9.97 1.83 -34.85
CA GLN A 27 -9.38 2.71 -33.84
C GLN A 27 -9.24 1.92 -32.54
N ASP A 28 -8.12 1.22 -32.39
CA ASP A 28 -7.62 0.73 -31.10
C ASP A 28 -7.22 1.97 -30.31
N THR A 29 -8.13 2.48 -29.48
CA THR A 29 -7.70 3.19 -28.29
C THR A 29 -6.97 2.17 -27.44
N ALA A 30 -5.64 2.14 -27.54
CA ALA A 30 -4.81 1.39 -26.63
C ALA A 30 -5.28 1.68 -25.19
N PRO A 31 -5.53 0.67 -24.35
CA PRO A 31 -5.88 0.90 -22.97
C PRO A 31 -4.81 1.80 -22.33
N ALA A 32 -5.25 2.77 -21.52
CA ALA A 32 -4.35 3.66 -20.81
C ALA A 32 -3.30 2.81 -20.08
N ALA A 33 -2.02 3.09 -20.31
CA ALA A 33 -0.94 2.32 -19.74
C ALA A 33 -0.98 2.45 -18.20
N ASP A 34 -1.22 1.34 -17.52
CA ASP A 34 -1.11 1.18 -16.08
C ASP A 34 0.28 1.67 -15.64
N THR A 35 0.34 2.79 -14.92
CA THR A 35 1.62 3.28 -14.41
C THR A 35 1.88 2.69 -13.04
N ALA A 36 3.07 2.09 -12.86
CA ALA A 36 3.45 1.33 -11.69
C ALA A 36 4.60 2.02 -10.93
N CYS A 37 4.42 2.23 -9.62
CA CYS A 37 5.50 2.57 -8.69
C CYS A 37 5.98 1.30 -7.97
N LEU A 38 7.28 1.00 -8.07
CA LEU A 38 7.90 -0.12 -7.35
C LEU A 38 8.48 0.37 -6.02
N ILE A 39 8.15 -0.33 -4.94
CA ILE A 39 8.58 -0.04 -3.57
C ILE A 39 9.28 -1.27 -3.00
N GLU A 40 10.40 -1.06 -2.30
CA GLU A 40 11.16 -2.12 -1.63
C GLU A 40 11.40 -1.77 -0.16
N LEU A 41 11.16 -2.73 0.72
CA LEU A 41 11.32 -2.72 2.17
C LEU A 41 12.26 -3.86 2.56
N THR A 42 13.56 -3.68 2.36
CA THR A 42 14.56 -4.77 2.49
C THR A 42 15.78 -4.37 3.31
N GLN A 43 15.86 -3.10 3.75
CA GLN A 43 17.06 -2.53 4.34
C GLN A 43 16.89 -2.27 5.84
N PRO A 44 17.96 -2.42 6.65
CA PRO A 44 17.91 -2.17 8.10
C PRO A 44 17.41 -0.76 8.46
N GLY A 45 17.76 0.25 7.65
CA GLY A 45 17.34 1.64 7.88
C GLY A 45 15.84 1.91 7.68
N GLN A 46 15.09 0.91 7.22
CA GLN A 46 13.63 0.98 7.04
C GLN A 46 12.89 0.42 8.26
N VAL A 47 13.59 -0.20 9.21
CA VAL A 47 12.99 -0.70 10.44
C VAL A 47 12.83 0.45 11.43
N VAL A 48 11.59 0.87 11.66
CA VAL A 48 11.26 2.06 12.48
C VAL A 48 10.76 1.70 13.87
N ILE A 49 10.32 0.46 14.07
CA ILE A 49 9.98 -0.13 15.38
C ILE A 49 10.75 -1.43 15.52
N GLY A 50 11.32 -1.67 16.70
CA GLY A 50 12.02 -2.91 17.05
C GLY A 50 13.22 -3.26 16.15
N PRO A 51 14.12 -2.31 15.79
CA PRO A 51 15.28 -2.59 14.94
C PRO A 51 16.22 -3.65 15.53
N GLU A 52 16.22 -3.83 16.86
CA GLU A 52 16.98 -4.87 17.55
C GLU A 52 16.39 -6.28 17.40
N LYS A 53 15.13 -6.39 16.98
CA LYS A 53 14.43 -7.66 16.76
C LYS A 53 14.47 -8.09 15.30
N TRP A 54 14.55 -7.13 14.38
CA TRP A 54 14.71 -7.43 12.96
C TRP A 54 16.14 -7.90 12.66
N ASN A 55 16.27 -9.13 12.18
CA ASN A 55 17.57 -9.76 11.94
C ASN A 55 18.07 -9.54 10.51
N SER A 56 17.18 -9.67 9.53
CA SER A 56 17.50 -9.56 8.10
C SER A 56 16.24 -9.50 7.24
N ALA A 57 16.39 -9.26 5.94
CA ALA A 57 15.25 -9.33 5.01
C ALA A 57 14.56 -10.72 4.94
N ALA A 58 15.22 -11.78 5.41
CA ALA A 58 14.62 -13.12 5.51
C ALA A 58 13.75 -13.32 6.76
N ASP A 59 13.84 -12.38 7.71
CA ASP A 59 13.01 -12.24 8.91
C ASP A 59 11.68 -11.61 8.49
N CYS A 60 11.71 -10.32 8.14
CA CYS A 60 10.61 -9.60 7.51
C CYS A 60 11.12 -8.67 6.40
N SER A 61 10.48 -8.68 5.23
CA SER A 61 10.73 -7.72 4.15
C SER A 61 9.55 -7.64 3.20
N GLY A 62 9.54 -6.65 2.31
CA GLY A 62 8.51 -6.58 1.29
C GLY A 62 8.88 -5.87 0.01
N GLN A 63 8.08 -6.15 -1.01
CA GLN A 63 8.06 -5.45 -2.27
C GLN A 63 6.61 -5.11 -2.61
N ALA A 64 6.36 -3.90 -3.08
CA ALA A 64 5.03 -3.50 -3.51
C ALA A 64 5.03 -2.84 -4.88
N THR A 65 3.91 -2.99 -5.58
CA THR A 65 3.60 -2.22 -6.78
C THR A 65 2.31 -1.46 -6.54
N VAL A 66 2.36 -0.15 -6.78
CA VAL A 66 1.18 0.72 -6.76
C VAL A 66 0.85 1.13 -8.18
N THR A 67 -0.36 0.80 -8.63
CA THR A 67 -0.87 1.09 -9.96
C THR A 67 -2.14 1.90 -9.86
N GLN A 68 -2.28 2.91 -10.73
CA GLN A 68 -3.51 3.68 -10.87
C GLN A 68 -4.14 3.41 -12.23
N SER A 69 -5.43 3.07 -12.24
CA SER A 69 -6.27 2.94 -13.44
C SER A 69 -7.40 3.98 -13.42
N ASP A 70 -8.28 3.94 -14.43
CA ASP A 70 -9.48 4.79 -14.46
C ASP A 70 -10.51 4.42 -13.38
N GLU A 71 -10.44 3.21 -12.83
CA GLU A 71 -11.40 2.70 -11.84
C GLU A 71 -10.95 2.94 -10.39
N GLY A 72 -9.65 3.00 -10.14
CA GLY A 72 -9.11 3.07 -8.79
C GLY A 72 -7.60 2.91 -8.69
N ILE A 73 -7.16 2.60 -7.47
CA ILE A 73 -5.77 2.32 -7.14
C ILE A 73 -5.65 0.84 -6.76
N THR A 74 -4.71 0.14 -7.38
CA THR A 74 -4.33 -1.23 -7.03
C THR A 74 -2.97 -1.21 -6.33
N VAL A 75 -2.87 -1.87 -5.19
CA VAL A 75 -1.62 -2.13 -4.49
C VAL A 75 -1.42 -3.63 -4.39
N ILE A 76 -0.33 -4.13 -4.97
CA ILE A 76 0.09 -5.53 -4.83
C ILE A 76 1.32 -5.54 -3.93
N VAL A 77 1.24 -6.23 -2.79
CA VAL A 77 2.34 -6.36 -1.84
C VAL A 77 2.75 -7.83 -1.75
N LYS A 78 4.05 -8.10 -1.84
CA LYS A 78 4.66 -9.39 -1.52
C LYS A 78 5.49 -9.18 -0.27
N VAL A 79 5.17 -9.93 0.78
CA VAL A 79 5.87 -9.90 2.06
C VAL A 79 6.63 -11.21 2.20
N THR A 80 7.91 -11.13 2.54
CA THR A 80 8.68 -12.24 3.11
C THR A 80 8.60 -12.11 4.62
N ASP A 81 8.28 -13.21 5.28
CA ASP A 81 8.03 -13.27 6.71
C ASP A 81 8.27 -14.73 7.12
N ASP A 82 9.10 -14.94 8.13
CA ASP A 82 9.47 -16.27 8.60
C ASP A 82 8.41 -16.93 9.48
N LYS A 83 7.61 -16.18 10.22
CA LYS A 83 6.50 -16.70 11.01
C LYS A 83 5.28 -15.77 11.14
N ILE A 84 4.45 -15.84 10.10
CA ILE A 84 3.12 -15.23 10.12
C ILE A 84 2.23 -15.58 11.35
N TRP A 85 1.89 -14.57 12.13
CA TRP A 85 0.90 -14.48 13.20
C TRP A 85 -0.21 -13.42 12.93
N THR A 86 -1.45 -13.90 12.86
CA THR A 86 -2.64 -13.07 12.55
C THR A 86 -3.76 -13.19 13.58
N LYS A 87 -3.42 -13.36 14.87
CA LYS A 87 -4.40 -13.77 15.90
C LYS A 87 -4.87 -12.65 16.83
N SER A 88 -4.23 -11.48 16.87
CA SER A 88 -4.74 -10.34 17.66
C SER A 88 -6.04 -9.81 17.08
N GLU A 89 -6.94 -9.30 17.92
CA GLU A 89 -8.07 -8.49 17.45
C GLU A 89 -7.63 -7.09 17.00
N THR A 90 -6.50 -6.62 17.51
CA THR A 90 -5.89 -5.35 17.12
C THR A 90 -5.02 -5.54 15.89
N THR A 91 -5.41 -4.96 14.76
CA THR A 91 -4.80 -5.25 13.44
C THR A 91 -3.31 -4.92 13.37
N HIS A 92 -2.87 -3.78 13.92
CA HIS A 92 -1.45 -3.38 13.90
C HIS A 92 -0.56 -4.27 14.78
N ARG A 93 -1.13 -5.12 15.64
CA ARG A 93 -0.39 -6.11 16.45
C ARG A 93 -0.14 -7.43 15.72
N CYS A 94 -0.71 -7.60 14.53
CA CYS A 94 -0.50 -8.78 13.67
C CYS A 94 0.49 -8.47 12.57
N ASP A 95 0.96 -9.51 11.86
CA ASP A 95 1.51 -9.28 10.53
C ASP A 95 0.46 -8.62 9.68
N SER A 96 0.83 -7.47 9.15
CA SER A 96 -0.09 -6.64 8.42
C SER A 96 0.64 -5.71 7.48
N VAL A 97 -0.08 -5.32 6.44
CA VAL A 97 0.29 -4.25 5.54
C VAL A 97 -0.43 -3.00 5.99
N GLU A 98 0.30 -1.89 6.10
CA GLU A 98 -0.25 -0.56 6.37
C GLU A 98 -0.09 0.32 5.13
N LEU A 99 -1.18 0.90 4.66
CA LEU A 99 -1.18 1.86 3.57
C LEU A 99 -1.57 3.23 4.09
N TYR A 100 -0.74 4.22 3.82
CA TYR A 100 -0.97 5.61 4.20
C TYR A 100 -1.27 6.41 2.95
N PHE A 101 -2.40 7.12 2.95
CA PHE A 101 -2.82 7.94 1.82
C PHE A 101 -3.03 9.38 2.25
N ASP A 102 -2.47 10.31 1.49
CA ASP A 102 -2.86 11.72 1.49
C ASP A 102 -3.27 12.12 0.06
N VAL A 103 -4.58 12.06 -0.16
CA VAL A 103 -5.27 12.38 -1.42
C VAL A 103 -5.80 13.81 -1.43
N ARG A 104 -5.42 14.67 -0.47
CA ARG A 104 -5.81 16.09 -0.46
C ARG A 104 -5.42 16.79 -1.77
N PRO A 105 -6.00 17.96 -2.10
CA PRO A 105 -5.48 18.79 -3.17
C PRO A 105 -3.99 19.05 -2.99
N ALA A 106 -3.20 19.03 -4.07
CA ALA A 106 -1.73 19.07 -4.00
C ALA A 106 -1.15 20.16 -3.08
N LYS A 107 -1.77 21.34 -3.06
CA LYS A 107 -1.36 22.48 -2.21
C LYS A 107 -1.57 22.28 -0.70
N SER A 108 -2.35 21.28 -0.31
CA SER A 108 -2.72 20.97 1.07
C SER A 108 -2.02 19.71 1.58
N ARG A 109 -1.23 19.03 0.74
CA ARG A 109 -0.53 17.80 1.12
C ARG A 109 0.69 18.07 1.98
N GLY A 110 1.09 17.08 2.76
CA GLY A 110 2.29 17.12 3.61
C GLY A 110 2.11 17.92 4.91
N GLY A 111 0.89 18.36 5.21
CA GLY A 111 0.52 18.78 6.57
C GLY A 111 0.36 17.57 7.48
N SER A 112 0.62 17.74 8.78
CA SER A 112 0.57 16.68 9.79
C SER A 112 -0.83 16.11 10.05
N ASP A 113 -1.85 16.92 9.80
CA ASP A 113 -3.18 16.64 10.29
C ASP A 113 -3.86 15.55 9.46
N TYR A 114 -4.45 14.59 10.18
CA TYR A 114 -5.38 13.65 9.60
C TYR A 114 -6.75 14.31 9.48
N GLU A 115 -7.09 14.69 8.25
CA GLU A 115 -8.34 15.32 7.87
C GLU A 115 -8.94 14.63 6.64
N LYS A 116 -10.04 15.17 6.12
CA LYS A 116 -10.64 14.68 4.86
C LYS A 116 -9.58 14.52 3.77
N GLY A 117 -9.46 13.31 3.25
CA GLY A 117 -8.45 12.96 2.25
C GLY A 117 -7.17 12.35 2.81
N VAL A 118 -7.03 12.20 4.13
CA VAL A 118 -5.92 11.51 4.78
C VAL A 118 -6.44 10.31 5.55
N PHE A 119 -5.86 9.13 5.34
CA PHE A 119 -6.25 7.93 6.07
C PHE A 119 -5.13 6.88 6.07
N GLN A 120 -5.17 6.02 7.08
CA GLN A 120 -4.39 4.80 7.15
C GLN A 120 -5.33 3.60 6.98
N LEU A 121 -4.93 2.64 6.16
CA LEU A 121 -5.59 1.34 6.02
C LEU A 121 -4.63 0.24 6.47
N VAL A 122 -5.00 -0.51 7.51
CA VAL A 122 -4.25 -1.67 8.01
C VAL A 122 -4.96 -2.94 7.57
N ILE A 123 -4.25 -3.84 6.89
CA ILE A 123 -4.79 -5.12 6.41
C ILE A 123 -4.00 -6.29 7.01
N VAL A 124 -4.70 -7.17 7.74
CA VAL A 124 -4.18 -8.45 8.22
C VAL A 124 -4.55 -9.55 7.21
N PRO A 125 -3.60 -10.34 6.71
CA PRO A 125 -3.87 -11.35 5.69
C PRO A 125 -4.71 -12.52 6.23
N GLY A 126 -5.74 -12.91 5.49
CA GLY A 126 -6.53 -14.11 5.68
C GLY A 126 -5.94 -15.36 4.98
N LEU A 127 -4.91 -15.15 4.16
CA LEU A 127 -4.07 -16.19 3.53
C LEU A 127 -4.84 -17.22 2.70
N GLY A 128 -5.97 -16.82 2.11
CA GLY A 128 -6.86 -17.68 1.34
C GLY A 128 -7.65 -18.69 2.19
N LYS A 129 -7.51 -18.64 3.53
CA LYS A 129 -8.26 -19.50 4.47
C LYS A 129 -9.47 -18.80 5.07
N LYS A 130 -9.40 -17.48 5.17
CA LYS A 130 -10.46 -16.59 5.65
C LYS A 130 -10.35 -15.25 4.89
N PRO A 131 -11.37 -14.38 4.96
CA PRO A 131 -11.24 -13.02 4.47
C PRO A 131 -10.11 -12.27 5.18
N ASP A 132 -9.46 -11.36 4.45
CA ASP A 132 -8.53 -10.40 5.04
C ASP A 132 -9.30 -9.47 6.01
N ARG A 133 -8.65 -9.06 7.11
CA ARG A 133 -9.25 -8.11 8.06
C ARG A 133 -8.70 -6.73 7.79
N MET A 134 -9.58 -5.74 7.65
CA MET A 134 -9.23 -4.36 7.34
C MET A 134 -9.69 -3.42 8.43
N SER A 135 -8.82 -2.47 8.80
CA SER A 135 -9.13 -1.37 9.71
C SER A 135 -8.71 -0.06 9.07
N PHE A 136 -9.61 0.93 9.08
CA PHE A 136 -9.31 2.29 8.66
C PHE A 136 -9.09 3.18 9.88
N HIS A 137 -8.06 4.02 9.84
CA HIS A 137 -7.70 4.94 10.91
C HIS A 137 -7.58 6.37 10.39
N PHE A 138 -7.97 7.31 11.24
CA PHE A 138 -7.93 8.76 10.99
C PHE A 138 -6.95 9.48 11.94
N GLY A 139 -5.98 8.78 12.53
CA GLY A 139 -5.05 9.34 13.50
C GLY A 139 -5.75 10.08 14.63
N SER A 140 -5.33 11.33 14.89
CA SER A 140 -5.94 12.23 15.88
C SER A 140 -7.13 13.06 15.33
N GLY A 141 -7.53 12.83 14.08
CA GLY A 141 -8.60 13.55 13.40
C GLY A 141 -10.01 13.22 13.92
N SER A 142 -11.02 13.70 13.19
CA SER A 142 -12.44 13.43 13.50
C SER A 142 -13.30 13.27 12.24
N HIS A 143 -12.72 12.77 11.15
CA HIS A 143 -13.43 12.42 9.92
C HIS A 143 -13.61 10.91 9.79
N ASP A 144 -14.53 10.50 8.90
CA ASP A 144 -14.67 9.11 8.50
C ASP A 144 -13.53 8.73 7.54
N PRO A 145 -12.61 7.81 7.91
CA PRO A 145 -11.50 7.40 7.07
C PRO A 145 -11.88 6.33 6.05
N GLN A 146 -13.13 5.85 6.06
CA GLN A 146 -13.52 4.72 5.22
C GLN A 146 -13.57 5.11 3.75
N VAL A 147 -12.97 4.23 2.94
CA VAL A 147 -13.16 4.19 1.49
C VAL A 147 -14.09 3.01 1.20
N GLU A 148 -15.29 3.30 0.70
CA GLU A 148 -16.28 2.25 0.43
C GLU A 148 -15.85 1.33 -0.72
N GLY A 149 -16.17 0.05 -0.62
CA GLY A 149 -15.92 -0.92 -1.70
C GLY A 149 -14.46 -1.33 -1.87
N VAL A 150 -13.57 -0.99 -0.92
CA VAL A 150 -12.21 -1.56 -0.88
C VAL A 150 -12.27 -3.08 -0.85
N LYS A 151 -11.46 -3.70 -1.70
CA LYS A 151 -11.31 -5.16 -1.77
C LYS A 151 -9.88 -5.52 -1.43
N SER A 152 -9.70 -6.60 -0.69
CA SER A 152 -8.40 -7.22 -0.48
C SER A 152 -8.50 -8.73 -0.60
N SER A 153 -7.44 -9.34 -1.10
CA SER A 153 -7.25 -10.77 -1.03
C SER A 153 -5.79 -11.10 -0.81
N SER A 154 -5.53 -12.11 0.02
CA SER A 154 -4.17 -12.56 0.29
C SER A 154 -4.03 -14.06 0.15
N LYS A 155 -2.82 -14.50 -0.15
CA LYS A 155 -2.44 -15.92 -0.24
C LYS A 155 -1.03 -16.15 0.28
N ARG A 156 -0.80 -17.31 0.88
CA ARG A 156 0.56 -17.79 1.19
C ARG A 156 1.37 -17.89 -0.11
N LEU A 157 2.63 -17.49 -0.05
CA LEU A 157 3.59 -17.76 -1.13
C LEU A 157 4.14 -19.18 -1.01
N LYS A 158 4.65 -19.72 -2.12
CA LYS A 158 5.42 -20.98 -2.10
C LYS A 158 6.77 -20.67 -1.44
N GLY A 159 6.90 -20.98 -0.14
CA GLY A 159 8.05 -20.62 0.68
C GLY A 159 7.62 -19.86 1.93
N LYS A 160 8.27 -18.73 2.19
CA LYS A 160 8.00 -17.82 3.32
C LYS A 160 7.08 -16.67 2.90
N GLY A 161 6.33 -16.13 3.87
CA GLY A 161 5.47 -14.97 3.69
C GLY A 161 4.21 -15.16 2.82
N TYR A 162 3.74 -14.05 2.25
CA TYR A 162 2.43 -13.93 1.61
C TYR A 162 2.40 -12.86 0.52
N GLN A 163 1.42 -12.94 -0.37
CA GLN A 163 1.08 -11.87 -1.30
C GLN A 163 -0.32 -11.36 -0.98
N MET A 164 -0.50 -10.05 -1.07
CA MET A 164 -1.76 -9.35 -0.92
C MET A 164 -2.02 -8.48 -2.15
N GLU A 165 -3.26 -8.47 -2.62
CA GLU A 165 -3.76 -7.59 -3.66
C GLU A 165 -4.90 -6.75 -3.07
N ILE A 166 -4.79 -5.43 -3.19
CA ILE A 166 -5.68 -4.46 -2.58
C ILE A 166 -6.17 -3.52 -3.67
N PHE A 167 -7.47 -3.31 -3.77
CA PHE A 167 -8.08 -2.38 -4.71
C PHE A 167 -8.92 -1.34 -3.98
N LEU A 168 -8.61 -0.06 -4.23
CA LEU A 168 -9.34 1.10 -3.72
C LEU A 168 -10.10 1.77 -4.87
N PRO A 169 -11.43 1.55 -5.00
CA PRO A 169 -12.20 2.11 -6.11
C PRO A 169 -12.42 3.62 -5.95
N PHE A 170 -12.26 4.40 -7.03
CA PHE A 170 -12.53 5.85 -7.01
C PHE A 170 -13.95 6.21 -6.60
N ALA A 171 -14.92 5.34 -6.88
CA ALA A 171 -16.29 5.50 -6.40
C ALA A 171 -16.35 5.58 -4.86
N GLY A 172 -15.52 4.79 -4.16
CA GLY A 172 -15.45 4.74 -2.70
C GLY A 172 -14.87 5.99 -2.06
N PHE A 173 -14.02 6.73 -2.76
CA PHE A 173 -13.44 7.98 -2.26
C PHE A 173 -14.47 9.11 -2.21
N LYS A 174 -15.47 9.13 -3.10
CA LYS A 174 -16.35 10.30 -3.33
C LYS A 174 -17.11 10.76 -2.08
N ARG A 175 -17.42 9.85 -1.17
CA ARG A 175 -18.18 10.14 0.05
C ARG A 175 -17.34 10.91 1.06
N ASN A 176 -16.19 10.36 1.41
CA ASN A 176 -15.40 10.82 2.56
C ASN A 176 -14.07 11.48 2.19
N HIS A 177 -13.62 11.38 0.93
CA HIS A 177 -12.30 11.79 0.49
C HIS A 177 -12.35 12.59 -0.82
N PHE A 178 -11.17 13.03 -1.28
CA PHE A 178 -10.96 13.56 -2.62
C PHE A 178 -10.57 12.42 -3.56
N ILE A 179 -10.95 12.52 -4.84
CA ILE A 179 -10.58 11.50 -5.82
C ILE A 179 -9.15 11.77 -6.31
N PRO A 180 -8.20 10.83 -6.16
CA PRO A 180 -6.80 11.05 -6.50
C PRO A 180 -6.51 10.86 -8.00
N THR A 181 -7.21 11.55 -8.90
CA THR A 181 -7.16 11.28 -10.36
C THR A 181 -5.85 11.65 -11.07
N LYS A 182 -4.83 12.17 -10.38
CA LYS A 182 -3.55 12.57 -11.01
C LYS A 182 -2.34 12.13 -10.20
N THR A 183 -2.27 12.58 -8.95
CA THR A 183 -1.19 12.25 -8.01
C THR A 183 -1.77 12.20 -6.61
N PHE A 184 -1.09 11.52 -5.71
CA PHE A 184 -1.36 11.47 -4.27
C PHE A 184 -0.05 11.24 -3.52
N ASN A 185 -0.04 11.52 -2.23
CA ASN A 185 1.06 11.10 -1.35
C ASN A 185 0.71 9.72 -0.78
N PHE A 186 1.72 8.88 -0.67
CA PHE A 186 1.58 7.49 -0.29
C PHE A 186 2.77 7.04 0.56
N ASP A 187 2.50 6.18 1.53
CA ASP A 187 3.53 5.41 2.21
C ASP A 187 3.05 3.99 2.53
N LEU A 188 4.01 3.09 2.75
CA LEU A 188 3.79 1.67 3.00
C LEU A 188 4.52 1.24 4.27
N GLY A 189 3.78 0.60 5.17
CA GLY A 189 4.31 -0.11 6.32
C GLY A 189 4.09 -1.62 6.24
N ILE A 190 5.00 -2.40 6.81
CA ILE A 190 4.82 -3.82 7.09
C ILE A 190 5.08 -4.03 8.57
N ASN A 191 4.06 -4.48 9.29
CA ASN A 191 4.20 -4.94 10.66
C ASN A 191 4.59 -6.40 10.64
N ASP A 192 5.51 -6.73 11.53
CA ASP A 192 6.05 -8.06 11.77
C ASP A 192 5.71 -8.46 13.20
N ALA A 193 4.92 -9.50 13.36
CA ALA A 193 4.46 -10.02 14.64
C ALA A 193 4.65 -11.52 14.67
N ASP A 194 5.45 -11.97 15.62
CA ASP A 194 5.81 -13.37 15.73
C ASP A 194 5.06 -14.06 16.90
N THR A 195 4.58 -13.24 17.83
CA THR A 195 3.89 -13.69 19.04
C THR A 195 2.66 -12.82 19.30
N SER A 196 2.49 -12.21 20.46
CA SER A 196 1.25 -11.48 20.82
C SER A 196 1.25 -10.00 20.47
N GLU A 197 2.41 -9.44 20.14
CA GLU A 197 2.61 -8.02 19.88
C GLU A 197 3.48 -7.86 18.63
N THR A 198 3.40 -6.68 18.02
CA THR A 198 4.31 -6.28 16.94
C THR A 198 5.74 -6.32 17.46
N GLU A 199 6.59 -7.09 16.79
CA GLU A 199 8.00 -7.20 17.10
C GLU A 199 8.77 -6.11 16.37
N SER A 200 8.55 -5.96 15.08
CA SER A 200 9.16 -4.91 14.26
C SER A 200 8.18 -4.27 13.29
N GLN A 201 8.51 -3.07 12.79
CA GLN A 201 7.78 -2.42 11.70
C GLN A 201 8.77 -1.88 10.69
N LEU A 202 8.57 -2.22 9.42
CA LEU A 202 9.28 -1.63 8.29
C LEU A 202 8.43 -0.54 7.65
N MET A 203 9.02 0.60 7.31
CA MET A 203 8.37 1.72 6.61
C MET A 203 9.17 2.13 5.37
N TRP A 204 8.48 2.54 4.29
CA TRP A 204 9.15 2.82 3.03
C TRP A 204 9.89 4.15 3.08
N ALA A 205 9.17 5.23 3.38
CA ALA A 205 9.74 6.57 3.47
C ALA A 205 9.50 7.25 4.82
N GLY A 206 8.45 6.87 5.54
CA GLY A 206 8.02 7.49 6.78
C GLY A 206 8.69 6.93 8.02
N THR A 207 7.99 7.04 9.15
CA THR A 207 8.46 6.66 10.48
C THR A 207 7.37 5.92 11.26
N ASP A 208 7.69 5.54 12.49
CA ASP A 208 6.78 4.91 13.46
C ASP A 208 5.59 5.78 13.88
N VAL A 209 5.51 7.05 13.45
CA VAL A 209 4.43 7.98 13.83
C VAL A 209 3.51 8.35 12.66
N ASN A 210 3.65 7.70 11.50
CA ASN A 210 2.79 7.97 10.35
C ASN A 210 1.31 7.89 10.69
N TYR A 211 0.89 6.97 11.58
CA TYR A 211 -0.50 6.80 12.03
C TYR A 211 -1.14 8.03 12.68
N LYS A 212 -0.35 9.04 13.08
CA LYS A 212 -0.83 10.28 13.70
C LYS A 212 -0.27 11.56 13.08
N ASP A 213 0.74 11.46 12.22
CA ASP A 213 1.37 12.60 11.55
C ASP A 213 1.50 12.32 10.04
N ALA A 214 0.60 12.89 9.25
CA ALA A 214 0.53 12.72 7.80
C ALA A 214 1.62 13.47 7.01
N SER A 215 2.51 14.19 7.70
CA SER A 215 3.69 14.79 7.05
C SER A 215 4.87 13.82 6.90
N LYS A 216 4.77 12.65 7.53
CA LYS A 216 5.83 11.65 7.65
C LYS A 216 5.76 10.63 6.53
#